data_AF-A0A2M7PJR3-F1
#
_entry.id   AF-A0A2M7PJR3-F1
#
_cell.length_a   1.000
_cell.length_b   1.000
_cell.length_c   1.000
_cell.angle_alpha   90.00
_cell.angle_beta   90.00
_cell.angle_gamma   90.00
#
_symmetry.space_group_name_H-M   'P 1'
#
loop_
_entity.id
_entity.type
_entity.pdbx_description
1 polymer ?
#
loop_
_entity_poly.entity_id
_entity_poly.type
_entity_poly.pdbx_seq_one_letter_code
_entity_poly.pdbx_strand_id
1 'polypeptide(L)'
;TLEGRWSSAGNVLINLQWKSIGDSALKGRLYTLLVADTTCVEQFVIFKRNDSVLAQLGNCEGYLHPQLLLLNKSRGNSYWFENMDRPYPNRIVFEWEEDSLFVFRKENSRGNKPIEFLMKRN
;
A
#
# COMPACT_ATOMS: atom_id res chain seq x y z
N THR A 1 -10.51 -8.13 -6.07
CA THR A 1 -10.67 -7.26 -4.87
C THR A 1 -9.34 -7.17 -4.13
N LEU A 2 -8.96 -6.07 -3.46
CA LEU A 2 -7.68 -6.01 -2.71
C LEU A 2 -7.73 -6.80 -1.38
N GLU A 3 -8.93 -7.09 -0.86
CA GLU A 3 -9.13 -7.86 0.37
C GLU A 3 -8.52 -9.27 0.28
N GLY A 4 -7.88 -9.70 1.37
CA GLY A 4 -7.18 -10.97 1.46
C GLY A 4 -5.72 -10.83 1.89
N ARG A 5 -4.98 -11.93 1.74
CA ARG A 5 -3.56 -12.02 2.05
C ARG A 5 -2.76 -12.07 0.77
N TRP A 6 -1.64 -11.36 0.77
CA TRP A 6 -0.79 -11.21 -0.38
C TRP A 6 0.67 -11.34 0.05
N SER A 7 1.47 -12.04 -0.72
CA SER A 7 2.89 -12.20 -0.47
C SER A 7 3.70 -11.76 -1.69
N SER A 8 4.84 -11.13 -1.45
CA SER A 8 5.76 -10.80 -2.54
C SER A 8 6.41 -12.06 -3.10
N ALA A 9 6.60 -12.10 -4.41
CA ALA A 9 7.49 -13.03 -5.08
C ALA A 9 8.87 -12.36 -5.23
N GLY A 10 9.89 -12.82 -4.50
CA GLY A 10 11.25 -12.28 -4.63
C GLY A 10 12.12 -12.45 -3.38
N ASN A 11 13.30 -11.81 -3.39
CA ASN A 11 14.31 -11.93 -2.34
C ASN A 11 13.90 -11.27 -1.01
N VAL A 12 13.06 -10.24 -1.06
CA VAL A 12 12.49 -9.60 0.14
C VAL A 12 11.06 -10.09 0.29
N LEU A 13 10.82 -10.83 1.37
CA LEU A 13 9.51 -11.39 1.70
C LEU A 13 8.71 -10.37 2.52
N ILE A 14 7.75 -9.73 1.85
CA ILE A 14 6.72 -8.94 2.50
C ILE A 14 5.37 -9.63 2.38
N ASN A 15 4.53 -9.43 3.38
CA ASN A 15 3.16 -9.91 3.40
C ASN A 15 2.23 -8.71 3.63
N LEU A 16 1.28 -8.51 2.73
CA LEU A 16 0.21 -7.53 2.89
C LEU A 16 -1.09 -8.25 3.22
N GLN A 17 -1.70 -7.87 4.32
CA GLN A 17 -3.03 -8.31 4.68
C GLN A 17 -4.00 -7.15 4.60
N TRP A 18 -5.03 -7.29 3.77
CA TRP A 18 -6.10 -6.33 3.63
C TRP A 18 -7.40 -6.88 4.20
N LYS A 19 -8.12 -6.03 4.93
CA LYS A 19 -9.43 -6.33 5.51
C LYS A 19 -10.35 -5.13 5.35
N SER A 20 -11.59 -5.39 4.91
CA SER A 20 -12.63 -4.37 4.86
C SER A 20 -13.04 -3.94 6.27
N ILE A 21 -13.21 -2.64 6.49
CA ILE A 21 -13.72 -2.05 7.73
C ILE A 21 -15.00 -1.29 7.39
N GLY A 22 -16.14 -1.94 7.63
CA GLY A 22 -17.42 -1.45 7.14
C GLY A 22 -17.44 -1.35 5.61
N ASP A 23 -18.25 -0.43 5.09
CA ASP A 23 -18.52 -0.35 3.64
C ASP A 23 -17.64 0.68 2.90
N SER A 24 -16.81 1.44 3.62
CA SER A 24 -16.12 2.62 3.07
C SER A 24 -14.61 2.66 3.28
N ALA A 25 -14.06 1.69 4.02
CA ALA A 25 -12.65 1.65 4.34
C ALA A 25 -12.05 0.25 4.16
N LEU A 26 -10.79 0.23 3.74
CA LEU A 26 -9.98 -0.97 3.62
C LEU A 26 -8.70 -0.76 4.42
N LYS A 27 -8.44 -1.61 5.40
CA LYS A 27 -7.24 -1.55 6.23
C LYS A 27 -6.23 -2.57 5.77
N GLY A 28 -5.02 -2.11 5.50
CA GLY A 28 -3.86 -2.89 5.13
C GLY A 28 -2.86 -2.98 6.28
N ARG A 29 -2.19 -4.11 6.41
CA ARG A 29 -1.01 -4.28 7.26
C ARG A 29 0.10 -4.93 6.46
N LEU A 30 1.28 -4.32 6.47
CA LEU A 30 2.48 -4.85 5.82
C LEU A 30 3.40 -5.41 6.88
N TYR A 31 3.76 -6.66 6.69
CA TYR A 31 4.69 -7.41 7.52
C TYR A 31 5.94 -7.76 6.71
N THR A 32 7.09 -7.75 7.36
CA THR A 32 8.35 -8.28 6.80
C THR A 32 8.82 -9.44 7.66
N LEU A 33 9.50 -10.40 7.03
CA LEU A 33 10.23 -11.46 7.72
C LEU A 33 11.69 -11.05 7.87
N LEU A 34 12.18 -11.01 9.12
CA LEU A 34 13.59 -10.83 9.45
C LEU A 34 14.01 -12.05 10.27
N VAL A 35 14.75 -12.97 9.65
CA VAL A 35 15.46 -14.09 10.33
C VAL A 35 14.58 -14.82 11.37
N ALA A 36 13.42 -15.30 10.93
CA ALA A 36 12.38 -16.00 11.70
C ALA A 36 11.38 -15.14 12.51
N ASP A 37 11.62 -13.84 12.70
CA ASP A 37 10.64 -12.94 13.31
C ASP A 37 9.78 -12.24 12.25
N THR A 38 8.47 -12.22 12.50
CA THR A 38 7.52 -11.44 11.69
C THR A 38 7.32 -10.09 12.33
N THR A 39 7.83 -9.03 11.70
CA THR A 39 7.66 -7.65 12.18
C THR A 39 6.64 -6.93 11.32
N CYS A 40 5.62 -6.35 11.96
CA CYS A 40 4.73 -5.41 11.30
C CYS A 40 5.50 -4.11 11.08
N VAL A 41 5.59 -3.65 9.83
CA VAL A 41 6.37 -2.47 9.46
C VAL A 41 5.48 -1.27 9.21
N GLU A 42 4.34 -1.47 8.55
CA GLU A 42 3.49 -0.38 8.07
C GLU A 42 2.01 -0.75 8.16
N GLN A 43 1.17 0.24 8.44
CA GLN A 43 -0.28 0.13 8.34
C GLN A 43 -0.82 1.10 7.29
N PHE A 44 -1.87 0.65 6.60
CA PHE A 44 -2.57 1.41 5.57
C PHE A 44 -4.05 1.50 5.93
N VAL A 45 -4.67 2.64 5.62
CA VAL A 45 -6.13 2.74 5.49
C VAL A 45 -6.43 3.43 4.18
N ILE A 46 -7.13 2.74 3.29
CA ILE A 46 -7.74 3.35 2.10
C ILE A 46 -9.19 3.63 2.45
N PHE A 47 -9.62 4.89 2.36
CA PHE A 47 -10.97 5.28 2.74
C PHE A 47 -11.51 6.41 1.87
N LYS A 48 -12.83 6.50 1.77
CA LYS A 48 -13.51 7.63 1.15
C LYS A 48 -13.68 8.76 2.16
N ARG A 49 -13.44 10.00 1.73
CA ARG A 49 -13.74 11.23 2.47
C ARG A 49 -14.30 12.24 1.48
N ASN A 50 -15.59 12.56 1.61
CA ASN A 50 -16.33 13.33 0.60
C ASN A 50 -16.18 12.67 -0.78
N ASP A 51 -15.83 13.45 -1.81
CA ASP A 51 -15.62 12.98 -3.19
C ASP A 51 -14.20 12.46 -3.45
N SER A 52 -13.41 12.25 -2.39
CA SER A 52 -12.00 11.85 -2.49
C SER A 52 -11.75 10.46 -1.91
N VAL A 53 -10.82 9.73 -2.51
CA VAL A 53 -10.27 8.49 -1.93
C VAL A 53 -8.86 8.80 -1.42
N LEU A 54 -8.59 8.45 -0.17
CA LEU A 54 -7.32 8.74 0.50
C LEU A 54 -6.68 7.42 0.92
N ALA A 55 -5.35 7.38 0.87
CA ALA A 55 -4.54 6.39 1.56
C ALA A 55 -3.85 7.07 2.76
N GLN A 56 -4.07 6.53 3.96
CA GLN A 56 -3.37 6.90 5.17
C GLN A 56 -2.31 5.86 5.49
N LEU A 57 -1.08 6.30 5.70
CA LEU A 57 0.05 5.46 6.10
C LEU A 57 0.35 5.73 7.56
N GLY A 58 0.65 4.68 8.30
CA GLY A 58 1.12 4.73 9.68
C GLY A 58 2.16 3.66 9.93
N ASN A 59 2.76 3.70 11.12
CA ASN A 59 3.59 2.60 11.60
C ASN A 59 2.70 1.54 12.27
N CYS A 60 3.29 0.44 12.73
CA CYS A 60 2.51 -0.61 13.38
C CYS A 60 2.14 -0.34 14.84
N GLU A 61 2.72 0.70 15.45
CA GLU A 61 2.31 1.25 16.74
C GLU A 61 1.09 2.18 16.61
N GLY A 62 0.76 2.62 15.40
CA GLY A 62 -0.43 3.40 15.09
C GLY A 62 -0.19 4.51 14.05
N TYR A 63 -0.95 5.60 14.19
CA TYR A 63 -0.93 6.73 13.26
C TYR A 63 -0.41 7.99 13.93
N LEU A 64 0.66 7.89 14.74
CA LEU A 64 1.16 9.04 15.51
C LEU A 64 1.62 10.21 14.62
N HIS A 65 1.97 9.96 13.36
CA HIS A 65 2.12 10.98 12.32
C HIS A 65 1.66 10.42 10.97
N PRO A 66 0.35 10.35 10.71
CA PRO A 66 -0.15 9.67 9.53
C PRO A 66 0.17 10.49 8.30
N GLN A 67 0.73 9.84 7.29
CA GLN A 67 0.84 10.46 5.98
C GLN A 67 -0.45 10.19 5.21
N LEU A 68 -1.08 11.25 4.72
CA LEU A 68 -2.23 11.15 3.82
C LEU A 68 -1.76 11.36 2.37
N LEU A 69 -2.17 10.46 1.49
CA LEU A 69 -2.00 10.56 0.05
C LEU A 69 -3.37 10.51 -0.62
N LEU A 70 -3.60 11.40 -1.58
CA LEU A 70 -4.85 11.49 -2.33
C LEU A 70 -4.76 10.58 -3.56
N LEU A 71 -5.83 9.85 -3.87
CA LEU A 71 -5.97 9.19 -5.18
C LEU A 71 -6.05 10.27 -6.26
N ASN A 72 -4.91 10.58 -6.86
CA ASN A 72 -4.78 11.66 -7.85
C ASN A 72 -5.05 11.16 -9.27
N LYS A 73 -4.80 9.88 -9.51
CA LYS A 73 -4.99 9.27 -10.84
C LYS A 73 -5.46 7.82 -10.71
N SER A 74 -6.32 7.43 -11.63
CA SER A 74 -6.64 6.04 -11.94
C SER A 74 -6.69 5.86 -13.46
N ARG A 75 -6.20 4.73 -13.96
CA ARG A 75 -6.12 4.42 -15.39
C ARG A 75 -6.07 2.91 -15.54
N GLY A 76 -7.10 2.36 -16.18
CA GLY A 76 -7.26 0.91 -16.27
C GLY A 76 -7.23 0.29 -14.87
N ASN A 77 -6.31 -0.64 -14.68
CA ASN A 77 -6.13 -1.43 -13.46
C ASN A 77 -5.16 -0.82 -12.44
N SER A 78 -4.78 0.44 -12.63
CA SER A 78 -3.80 1.13 -11.80
C SER A 78 -4.38 2.31 -11.03
N TYR A 79 -3.91 2.48 -9.81
CA TYR A 79 -4.33 3.51 -8.86
C TYR A 79 -3.11 4.19 -8.24
N TRP A 80 -3.04 5.52 -8.35
CA TRP A 80 -1.92 6.33 -7.87
C TRP A 80 -2.37 7.25 -6.74
N PHE A 81 -1.85 6.99 -5.54
CA PHE A 81 -2.03 7.83 -4.38
C PHE A 81 -0.82 8.74 -4.22
N GLU A 82 -1.01 10.06 -4.15
CA GLU A 82 0.09 11.03 -4.18
C GLU A 82 -0.02 12.10 -3.07
N ASN A 83 1.14 12.55 -2.59
CA ASN A 83 1.33 13.75 -1.79
C ASN A 83 2.74 14.31 -2.04
N MET A 84 2.83 15.28 -2.95
CA MET A 84 4.11 15.81 -3.46
C MET A 84 4.90 16.66 -2.44
N ASP A 85 4.26 17.05 -1.34
CA ASP A 85 4.87 17.80 -0.24
C ASP A 85 5.67 16.89 0.71
N ARG A 86 5.60 15.57 0.52
CA ARG A 86 6.29 14.58 1.35
C ARG A 86 7.59 14.10 0.68
N PRO A 87 8.64 13.80 1.46
CA PRO A 87 9.91 13.36 0.91
C PRO A 87 9.87 11.92 0.38
N TYR A 88 9.32 10.98 1.14
CA TYR A 88 9.14 9.58 0.75
C TYR A 88 8.20 8.82 1.72
N PRO A 89 7.35 7.89 1.22
CA PRO A 89 6.93 7.79 -0.17
C PRO A 89 6.04 8.99 -0.49
N ASN A 90 6.24 9.64 -1.63
CA ASN A 90 5.31 10.70 -2.07
C ASN A 90 4.26 10.17 -3.05
N ARG A 91 4.41 8.92 -3.49
CA ARG A 91 3.49 8.18 -4.32
C ARG A 91 3.43 6.72 -3.90
N ILE A 92 2.21 6.17 -3.87
CA ILE A 92 1.95 4.74 -3.82
C ILE A 92 1.16 4.34 -5.04
N VAL A 93 1.56 3.23 -5.66
CA VAL A 93 0.89 2.65 -6.82
C VAL A 93 0.43 1.24 -6.51
N PHE A 94 -0.82 0.96 -6.83
CA PHE A 94 -1.37 -0.39 -6.93
C PHE A 94 -1.74 -0.63 -8.39
N GLU A 95 -1.19 -1.66 -9.01
CA GLU A 95 -1.42 -2.00 -10.42
C GLU A 95 -1.77 -3.48 -10.55
N TRP A 96 -3.01 -3.78 -10.94
CA TRP A 96 -3.46 -5.16 -11.16
C TRP A 96 -3.05 -5.66 -12.53
N GLU A 97 -2.29 -6.74 -12.55
CA GLU A 97 -2.08 -7.53 -13.76
C GLU A 97 -3.27 -8.48 -13.97
N GLU A 98 -3.68 -9.17 -12.90
CA GLU A 98 -4.81 -10.11 -12.84
C GLU A 98 -5.44 -10.11 -11.43
N ASP A 99 -6.59 -10.75 -11.23
CA ASP A 99 -7.28 -10.77 -9.92
C ASP A 99 -6.46 -11.34 -8.74
N SER A 100 -5.42 -12.12 -9.06
CA SER A 100 -4.52 -12.78 -8.11
C SER A 100 -3.10 -12.21 -8.08
N LEU A 101 -2.83 -11.16 -8.86
CA LEU A 101 -1.50 -10.61 -9.05
C LEU A 101 -1.54 -9.08 -9.19
N PHE A 102 -0.80 -8.38 -8.32
CA PHE A 102 -0.61 -6.94 -8.47
C PHE A 102 0.80 -6.50 -8.17
N VAL A 103 1.17 -5.35 -8.71
CA VAL A 103 2.40 -4.66 -8.38
C VAL A 103 2.10 -3.59 -7.32
N PHE A 104 2.79 -3.69 -6.19
CA PHE A 104 2.81 -2.68 -5.14
C PHE A 104 4.08 -1.84 -5.26
N ARG A 105 3.93 -0.52 -5.42
CA ARG A 105 5.08 0.38 -5.53
C ARG A 105 5.01 1.51 -4.52
N LYS A 106 6.13 1.75 -3.86
CA LYS A 106 6.41 2.97 -3.09
C LYS A 106 7.48 3.75 -3.82
N GLU A 107 7.17 4.98 -4.21
CA GLU A 107 8.03 5.76 -5.09
C GLU A 107 8.30 7.16 -4.52
N ASN A 108 9.43 7.73 -4.93
CA ASN A 108 9.65 9.17 -4.94
C ASN A 108 9.54 9.64 -6.39
N SER A 109 8.52 10.44 -6.71
CA SER A 109 8.37 11.07 -8.03
C SER A 109 9.54 11.99 -8.42
N ARG A 110 10.46 12.30 -7.49
CA ARG A 110 11.67 13.11 -7.71
C ARG A 110 12.93 12.31 -8.08
N GLY A 111 12.81 11.02 -8.40
CA GLY A 111 13.90 10.25 -9.05
C GLY A 111 14.64 9.21 -8.21
N ASN A 112 14.17 8.86 -7.00
CA ASN A 112 14.72 7.70 -6.30
C ASN A 112 14.19 6.39 -6.93
N LYS A 113 15.01 5.32 -6.87
CA LYS A 113 14.60 3.99 -7.32
C LYS A 113 13.32 3.57 -6.58
N PRO A 114 12.24 3.20 -7.29
CA PRO A 114 11.01 2.74 -6.65
C PRO A 114 11.29 1.45 -5.86
N ILE A 115 10.65 1.32 -4.70
CA ILE A 115 10.57 0.02 -4.02
C ILE A 115 9.32 -0.66 -4.55
N GLU A 116 9.53 -1.73 -5.30
CA GLU A 116 8.49 -2.47 -6.00
C GLU A 116 8.42 -3.90 -5.49
N PHE A 117 7.20 -4.40 -5.35
CA PHE A 117 6.93 -5.79 -4.99
C PHE A 117 5.84 -6.34 -5.90
N LEU A 118 6.12 -7.46 -6.55
CA LEU A 118 5.12 -8.26 -7.24
C LEU A 118 4.39 -9.13 -6.21
N MET A 119 3.11 -8.88 -6.00
CA MET A 119 2.29 -9.44 -4.94
C MET A 119 1.33 -10.50 -5.49
N LYS A 120 1.44 -11.72 -4.99
CA LYS A 120 0.55 -12.83 -5.32
C LYS A 120 -0.45 -13.09 -4.18
N ARG A 121 -1.69 -13.39 -4.53
CA ARG A 121 -2.73 -13.76 -3.56
C ARG A 121 -2.41 -15.13 -2.94
N ASN A 122 -2.56 -15.22 -1.62
CA ASN A 122 -2.51 -16.49 -0.87
C ASN A 122 -3.90 -17.04 -0.60
#